data_AF-A0A7S4C1A0-F1
#
_entry.id   AF-A0A7S4C1A0-F1
#
_cell.length_a   1.000
_cell.length_b   1.000
_cell.length_c   1.000
_cell.angle_alpha   90.00
_cell.angle_beta   90.00
_cell.angle_gamma   90.00
#
_symmetry.space_group_name_H-M   'P 1'
#
loop_
_entity.id
_entity.type
_entity.pdbx_description
1 polymer ?
#
loop_
_entity_poly.entity_id
_entity_poly.type
_entity_poly.pdbx_seq_one_letter_code
_entity_poly.pdbx_strand_id
1 'polypeptide(L)'
;YGNAARFMNASCSPNLKPSRFSEARSDPSCSTPRVIFHALRDIFPNEELTWRYNAGELVVPTSRERTTGAESRLNSRLGRRRGDRVEKDDPELRHVCVCGAKGCDGFL
;
A
#
# COMPACT_ATOMS: atom_id res chain seq x y z
N TYR A 1 -4.38 8.16 -18.36
CA TYR A 1 -5.73 7.54 -18.37
C TYR A 1 -6.00 6.88 -17.03
N GLY A 2 -7.25 6.86 -16.57
CA GLY A 2 -7.62 6.25 -15.28
C GLY A 2 -9.14 6.20 -15.12
N ASN A 3 -9.62 5.42 -14.15
CA ASN A 3 -11.04 5.31 -13.81
C ASN A 3 -11.41 6.26 -12.66
N ALA A 4 -12.64 6.15 -12.16
CA ALA A 4 -13.16 6.98 -11.06
C ALA A 4 -12.31 6.91 -9.78
N ALA A 5 -11.58 5.81 -9.54
CA ALA A 5 -10.77 5.64 -8.34
C ALA A 5 -9.67 6.71 -8.20
N ARG A 6 -9.24 7.32 -9.30
CA ARG A 6 -8.24 8.40 -9.27
C ARG A 6 -8.71 9.68 -8.57
N PHE A 7 -10.01 9.83 -8.35
CA PHE A 7 -10.62 11.01 -7.73
C PHE A 7 -10.96 10.78 -6.24
N MET A 8 -10.69 9.59 -5.70
CA MET A 8 -10.92 9.34 -4.27
C MET A 8 -9.84 10.06 -3.47
N ASN A 9 -10.27 10.91 -2.53
CA ASN A 9 -9.38 11.71 -1.71
C ASN A 9 -8.77 10.92 -0.55
N ALA A 10 -7.73 11.52 0.04
CA ALA A 10 -7.08 11.00 1.24
C ALA A 10 -7.87 11.38 2.50
N SER A 11 -7.91 10.48 3.48
CA SER A 11 -8.39 10.79 4.83
C SER A 11 -7.58 10.06 5.90
N CYS A 12 -7.33 10.76 7.02
CA CYS A 12 -6.77 10.16 8.23
C CYS A 12 -7.80 9.25 8.95
N SER A 13 -9.10 9.37 8.65
CA SER A 13 -10.15 8.45 9.12
C SER A 13 -10.95 7.92 7.92
N PRO A 14 -10.35 7.02 7.11
CA PRO A 14 -10.93 6.59 5.85
C PRO A 14 -12.09 5.60 6.02
N ASN A 15 -12.92 5.46 4.98
CA ASN A 15 -13.94 4.42 4.88
C ASN A 15 -13.59 3.32 3.87
N LEU A 16 -12.49 3.47 3.12
CA LEU A 16 -11.97 2.47 2.19
C LEU A 16 -10.57 1.97 2.57
N LYS A 17 -10.30 0.71 2.23
CA LYS A 17 -8.98 0.08 2.32
C LYS A 17 -8.56 -0.50 0.97
N PRO A 18 -7.38 -0.15 0.43
CA PRO A 18 -6.84 -0.80 -0.75
C PRO A 18 -6.37 -2.22 -0.42
N SER A 19 -6.65 -3.16 -1.31
CA SER A 19 -6.13 -4.52 -1.31
C SER A 19 -5.48 -4.83 -2.66
N ARG A 20 -4.48 -5.71 -2.65
CA ARG A 20 -3.91 -6.27 -3.87
C ARG A 20 -4.69 -7.53 -4.22
N PHE A 21 -5.26 -7.55 -5.41
CA PHE A 21 -5.94 -8.69 -5.98
C PHE A 21 -5.08 -9.28 -7.10
N SER A 22 -4.61 -10.51 -6.88
CA SER A 22 -4.05 -11.32 -7.95
C SER A 22 -5.17 -12.22 -8.45
N GLU A 23 -5.57 -12.06 -9.71
CA GLU A 23 -6.30 -13.13 -10.38
C GLU A 23 -5.37 -14.35 -10.42
N ALA A 24 -5.88 -15.52 -10.06
CA ALA A 24 -5.19 -16.80 -10.29
C ALA A 24 -5.18 -17.13 -11.80
N ARG A 25 -4.80 -16.19 -12.65
CA ARG A 25 -4.54 -16.46 -14.05
C ARG A 25 -3.21 -17.19 -14.13
N SER A 26 -3.25 -18.34 -14.78
CA SER A 26 -2.18 -19.30 -15.05
C SER A 26 -1.01 -18.75 -15.87
N ASP A 27 -0.87 -17.42 -15.99
CA ASP A 27 0.16 -16.77 -16.76
C ASP A 27 1.14 -16.01 -15.84
N PRO A 28 2.34 -16.56 -15.59
CA PRO A 28 3.36 -15.93 -14.74
C PRO A 28 3.92 -14.63 -15.30
N SER A 29 3.56 -14.22 -16.54
CA SER A 29 3.94 -12.93 -17.11
C SER A 29 3.06 -11.76 -16.64
N CYS A 30 1.85 -12.04 -16.15
CA CYS A 30 0.91 -11.03 -15.65
C CYS A 30 1.22 -10.69 -14.18
N SER A 31 2.41 -10.12 -13.95
CA SER A 31 3.03 -10.00 -12.61
C SER A 31 2.57 -8.80 -11.78
N THR A 32 1.66 -7.95 -12.29
CA THR A 32 1.21 -6.76 -11.57
C THR A 32 -0.15 -6.99 -10.90
N PRO A 33 -0.23 -6.98 -9.55
CA PRO A 33 -1.49 -7.15 -8.85
C PRO A 33 -2.42 -5.97 -9.12
N ARG A 34 -3.72 -6.26 -9.31
CA ARG A 34 -4.75 -5.22 -9.41
C ARG A 34 -4.97 -4.60 -8.03
N VAL A 35 -5.25 -3.30 -7.98
CA VAL A 35 -5.66 -2.63 -6.74
C VAL A 35 -7.18 -2.58 -6.70
N ILE A 36 -7.75 -3.08 -5.60
CA ILE A 36 -9.20 -3.04 -5.32
C ILE A 36 -9.42 -2.30 -4.01
N PHE A 37 -10.48 -1.51 -3.92
CA PHE A 37 -10.87 -0.83 -2.69
C PHE A 37 -12.04 -1.56 -2.05
N HIS A 38 -11.91 -1.87 -0.76
CA HIS A 38 -12.97 -2.48 0.05
C HIS A 38 -13.47 -1.48 1.08
N ALA A 39 -14.78 -1.48 1.33
CA ALA A 39 -15.37 -0.72 2.42
C ALA A 39 -14.91 -1.30 3.78
N LEU A 40 -14.52 -0.43 4.70
CA LEU A 40 -14.13 -0.79 6.07
C LEU A 40 -15.33 -0.87 7.01
N ARG A 41 -16.44 -0.23 6.64
CA ARG A 41 -17.69 -0.12 7.38
C ARG A 41 -18.82 0.20 6.40
N ASP A 42 -20.05 0.19 6.88
CA ASP A 42 -21.18 0.71 6.10
C ASP A 42 -20.96 2.21 5.77
N ILE A 43 -21.29 2.57 4.54
CA ILE A 43 -21.12 3.91 3.97
C ILE A 43 -22.51 4.45 3.64
N PHE A 44 -22.87 5.58 4.24
CA PHE A 44 -24.19 6.17 4.01
C PHE A 44 -24.24 6.90 2.67
N PRO A 45 -25.45 7.08 2.07
CA PRO A 45 -25.60 7.87 0.86
C PRO A 45 -25.01 9.27 1.03
N ASN A 46 -24.29 9.73 0.01
CA ASN A 46 -23.57 11.03 -0.03
C ASN A 46 -22.36 11.16 0.89
N GLU A 47 -21.96 10.10 1.59
CA GLU A 47 -20.67 10.09 2.30
C GLU A 47 -19.51 10.00 1.29
N GLU A 48 -18.48 10.84 1.47
CA GLU A 48 -17.32 10.83 0.59
C GLU A 48 -16.49 9.55 0.75
N LEU A 49 -16.13 8.92 -0.37
CA LEU A 49 -15.24 7.76 -0.40
C LEU A 49 -13.79 8.18 -0.25
N THR A 50 -13.15 7.74 0.83
CA THR A 50 -11.77 8.14 1.17
C THR A 50 -10.93 6.95 1.61
N TRP A 51 -9.63 7.00 1.31
CA TRP A 51 -8.65 6.01 1.76
C TRP A 51 -7.42 6.69 2.36
N ARG A 52 -6.66 5.98 3.19
CA ARG A 52 -5.43 6.55 3.76
C ARG A 52 -4.27 6.41 2.77
N TYR A 53 -3.78 7.54 2.27
CA TYR A 53 -2.58 7.56 1.43
C TYR A 53 -1.39 7.11 2.30
N ASN A 54 -0.43 6.42 1.68
CA ASN A 54 0.79 5.99 2.37
C ASN A 54 0.54 5.11 3.62
N ALA A 55 -0.58 4.39 3.68
CA ALA A 55 -0.96 3.51 4.80
C ALA A 55 -0.08 2.26 4.92
N GLY A 56 1.22 2.45 5.16
CA GLY A 56 2.21 1.40 5.28
C GLY A 56 2.41 0.62 3.98
N GLU A 57 3.58 0.00 3.86
CA GLU A 57 3.88 -0.90 2.74
C GLU A 57 2.81 -2.00 2.69
N LEU A 58 2.11 -2.13 1.56
CA LEU A 58 1.28 -3.30 1.30
C LEU A 58 2.22 -4.51 1.28
N VAL A 59 2.40 -5.16 2.42
CA VAL A 59 3.26 -6.34 2.58
C VAL A 59 2.72 -7.41 1.64
N VAL A 60 3.49 -7.78 0.62
CA VAL A 60 3.20 -8.99 -0.16
C VAL A 60 3.64 -10.15 0.71
N PRO A 61 2.75 -11.06 1.15
CA PRO A 61 3.22 -12.34 1.61
C PRO A 61 3.86 -13.02 0.40
N THR A 62 5.19 -13.08 0.36
CA THR A 62 5.90 -13.91 -0.59
C THR A 62 5.56 -15.35 -0.23
N SER A 63 4.57 -15.93 -0.90
CA SER A 63 4.18 -17.31 -0.71
C SER A 63 5.31 -18.24 -1.15
N ARG A 64 6.25 -18.53 -0.24
CA ARG A 64 7.21 -19.64 -0.30
C ARG A 64 7.69 -19.99 1.11
N GLU A 65 6.78 -20.52 1.92
CA GLU A 65 7.16 -21.30 3.10
C GLU A 65 6.79 -22.78 2.91
N ARG A 66 7.82 -23.54 2.54
CA ARG A 66 8.07 -24.99 2.68
C ARG A 66 9.48 -25.14 2.10
N THR A 67 10.53 -25.49 2.85
CA THR A 67 10.68 -26.72 3.63
C THR A 67 11.85 -26.62 4.63
N THR A 68 11.66 -27.23 5.79
CA THR A 68 12.61 -28.00 6.63
C THR A 68 14.12 -27.73 6.55
N GLY A 69 14.71 -27.44 7.72
CA GLY A 69 15.93 -28.08 8.21
C GLY A 69 17.26 -27.80 7.49
N ALA A 70 18.18 -27.16 8.23
CA ALA A 70 19.63 -27.20 8.06
C ALA A 70 20.20 -26.84 6.67
N GLU A 71 20.92 -25.71 6.58
CA GLU A 71 22.35 -25.78 6.31
C GLU A 71 23.02 -24.40 6.41
N SER A 72 24.11 -24.42 7.16
CA SER A 72 25.02 -23.33 7.39
C SER A 72 25.90 -23.07 6.16
N ARG A 73 26.34 -21.81 6.01
CA ARG A 73 27.56 -21.40 5.28
C ARG A 73 27.51 -21.45 3.75
N LEU A 74 26.96 -20.40 3.14
CA LEU A 74 27.63 -19.73 1.99
C LEU A 74 27.11 -18.29 1.76
N ASN A 75 27.17 -17.42 2.78
CA ASN A 75 26.94 -15.99 2.58
C ASN A 75 28.23 -15.30 2.17
N SER A 76 28.60 -15.41 0.90
CA SER A 76 29.43 -14.39 0.27
C SER A 76 29.05 -14.25 -1.21
N ARG A 77 28.77 -13.00 -1.59
CA ARG A 77 28.57 -12.52 -2.97
C ARG A 77 27.17 -12.71 -3.56
N LEU A 78 26.24 -11.86 -3.13
CA LEU A 78 25.44 -10.96 -3.99
C LEU A 78 24.40 -10.23 -3.12
N GLY A 79 24.87 -9.53 -2.10
CA GLY A 79 24.07 -8.55 -1.37
C GLY A 79 23.95 -7.27 -2.19
N ARG A 80 22.97 -7.19 -3.11
CA ARG A 80 22.42 -5.88 -3.48
C ARG A 80 21.46 -5.46 -2.38
N ARG A 81 22.01 -4.86 -1.32
CA ARG A 81 21.24 -3.99 -0.44
C ARG A 81 20.62 -2.93 -1.34
N ARG A 82 19.34 -3.03 -1.68
CA ARG A 82 18.59 -1.84 -2.07
C ARG A 82 18.66 -0.97 -0.84
N GLY A 83 19.48 0.07 -0.93
CA GLY A 83 19.71 0.96 0.20
C GLY A 83 18.37 1.38 0.76
N ASP A 84 18.27 1.35 2.09
CA ASP A 84 17.35 2.20 2.83
C ASP A 84 17.63 3.63 2.38
N ARG A 85 16.98 4.04 1.30
CA ARG A 85 16.88 5.44 0.95
C ARG A 85 15.86 5.96 1.95
N VAL A 86 16.36 6.36 3.12
CA VAL A 86 15.64 7.29 3.98
C VAL A 86 15.44 8.51 3.09
N GLU A 87 14.28 8.60 2.43
CA GLU A 87 13.86 9.82 1.78
C GLU A 87 13.90 10.87 2.89
N LYS A 88 14.84 11.81 2.77
CA LYS A 88 14.90 12.92 3.70
C LYS A 88 13.55 13.59 3.62
N ASP A 89 12.88 13.62 4.76
CA ASP A 89 11.59 14.25 4.92
C ASP A 89 11.76 15.75 4.66
N ASP A 90 11.48 16.16 3.42
CA ASP A 90 11.62 17.53 2.97
C ASP A 90 10.35 18.30 3.37
N PRO A 91 10.44 19.22 4.34
CA PRO A 91 9.28 19.96 4.83
C PRO A 91 8.63 20.81 3.73
N GLU A 92 9.35 21.19 2.67
CA GLU A 92 8.79 21.97 1.56
C GLU A 92 7.94 21.14 0.59
N LEU A 93 8.09 19.81 0.61
CA LEU A 93 7.33 18.88 -0.24
C LEU A 93 6.11 18.27 0.46
N ARG A 94 5.88 18.60 1.74
CA ARG A 94 4.72 18.08 2.47
C ARG A 94 3.45 18.78 2.03
N HIS A 95 2.49 17.99 1.56
CA HIS A 95 1.15 18.48 1.26
C HIS A 95 0.29 18.48 2.53
N VAL A 96 -0.34 19.62 2.85
CA VAL A 96 -1.23 19.74 4.02
C VAL A 96 -2.47 18.89 3.84
N CYS A 97 -2.80 18.08 4.85
CA CYS A 97 -4.01 17.27 4.87
C CYS A 97 -5.20 18.09 5.38
N VAL A 98 -6.27 18.14 4.57
CA VAL A 98 -7.50 18.88 4.87
C VAL A 98 -8.72 17.96 5.01
N CYS A 99 -8.51 16.71 5.43
CA CYS A 99 -9.57 15.69 5.49
C CYS A 99 -10.65 15.93 6.56
N GLY A 100 -10.45 16.85 7.51
CA GLY A 100 -11.42 17.18 8.56
C GLY A 100 -11.57 16.15 9.68
N ALA A 101 -10.80 15.06 9.69
CA ALA A 101 -10.84 14.08 10.76
C ALA A 101 -10.35 14.67 12.10
N LYS A 102 -11.01 14.31 13.22
CA LYS A 102 -10.63 14.79 14.57
C LYS A 102 -9.19 14.43 14.98
N GLY A 103 -8.68 13.31 14.48
CA GLY A 103 -7.29 12.86 14.65
C GLY A 103 -6.50 12.95 13.35
N CYS A 104 -6.57 14.08 12.65
CA CYS A 104 -5.82 14.31 11.41
C CYS A 104 -4.33 14.41 11.69
N ASP A 105 -3.51 13.75 10.87
CA ASP A 105 -2.04 13.78 10.96
C ASP A 105 -1.45 15.12 10.46
N GLY A 106 -2.29 15.97 9.82
CA GLY A 106 -1.93 17.31 9.33
C GLY A 106 -1.29 17.33 7.95
N PHE A 107 -0.77 16.21 7.46
CA PHE A 107 -0.06 16.11 6.18
C PHE A 107 -0.41 14.79 5.45
N LEU A 108 -0.15 14.74 4.13
CA LEU A 108 -0.35 13.58 3.24
C LEU A 108 0.95 12.83 2.96
#